data_AF-A0A372GHL4-F1
#
_entry.id   AF-A0A372GHL4-F1
#
_cell.length_a   1.000
_cell.length_b   1.000
_cell.length_c   1.000
_cell.angle_alpha   90.00
_cell.angle_beta   90.00
_cell.angle_gamma   90.00
#
_symmetry.space_group_name_H-M   'P 1'
#
loop_
_entity.id
_entity.type
_entity.pdbx_description
1 polymer ?
#
loop_
_entity_poly.entity_id
_entity_poly.type
_entity_poly.pdbx_seq_one_letter_code
_entity_poly.pdbx_strand_id
1 'polypeptide(L)'
;MTGKERREQLLNIGRTLFAERGLDGTSVEEIASAAGVSKPVVYEHFGGKEGLYAVVVDREFERLLRLVTEGLNSVTNYRSKLEKAALALLEYIEEHPDGFRILVRDSHGGTGTGSYASLLSEIAGEVEYILAQEFDRHGYDVKFAPLYAQSLVGMVALTGQWWLDVRKPRREDVAAHVVNLAWNGLSGLEPRPSLDPRRRRKELERAEKRAEKAAAKAEKAEGRAAAKAQRRGRRDGDFTDPSA
;
A
#
# COMPACT_ATOMS: atom_id res chain seq x y z
N MET A 1 -36.86 13.19 -13.68
CA MET A 1 -35.42 12.85 -13.72
C MET A 1 -34.72 13.91 -14.55
N THR A 2 -33.73 14.59 -13.99
CA THR A 2 -32.91 15.58 -14.70
C THR A 2 -31.94 14.88 -15.65
N GLY A 3 -31.40 15.61 -16.64
CA GLY A 3 -30.35 15.07 -17.53
C GLY A 3 -29.10 14.60 -16.77
N LYS A 4 -28.79 15.24 -15.63
CA LYS A 4 -27.69 14.83 -14.75
C LYS A 4 -27.99 13.51 -14.03
N GLU A 5 -29.19 13.35 -13.48
CA GLU A 5 -29.62 12.08 -12.88
C GLU A 5 -29.63 10.95 -13.91
N ARG A 6 -30.00 11.24 -15.16
CA ARG A 6 -29.94 10.27 -16.26
C ARG A 6 -28.52 9.85 -16.58
N ARG A 7 -27.61 10.81 -16.68
CA ARG A 7 -26.21 10.53 -16.92
C ARG A 7 -25.62 9.65 -15.81
N GLU A 8 -25.92 9.93 -14.54
CA GLU A 8 -25.47 9.10 -13.42
C GLU A 8 -26.08 7.69 -13.42
N GLN A 9 -27.36 7.56 -13.77
CA GLN A 9 -27.99 6.24 -13.91
C GLN A 9 -27.28 5.40 -14.97
N LEU A 10 -27.02 5.97 -16.14
CA LEU A 10 -26.32 5.30 -17.24
C LEU A 10 -24.89 4.91 -16.84
N LEU A 11 -24.19 5.73 -16.07
CA LEU A 11 -22.86 5.39 -15.54
C LEU A 11 -22.90 4.20 -14.60
N ASN A 12 -23.85 4.17 -13.65
CA ASN A 12 -23.95 3.07 -12.69
C ASN A 12 -24.30 1.73 -13.38
N ILE A 13 -25.21 1.79 -14.36
CA ILE A 13 -25.61 0.61 -15.14
C ILE A 13 -24.46 0.15 -16.04
N GLY A 14 -23.82 1.08 -16.76
CA GLY A 14 -22.66 0.79 -17.59
C GLY A 14 -21.54 0.13 -16.79
N ARG A 15 -21.19 0.69 -15.62
CA ARG A 15 -20.18 0.12 -14.72
C ARG A 15 -20.48 -1.33 -14.36
N THR A 16 -21.72 -1.63 -13.98
CA THR A 16 -22.11 -3.00 -13.61
C THR A 16 -21.92 -3.96 -14.79
N LEU A 17 -22.46 -3.59 -15.96
CA LEU A 17 -22.36 -4.42 -17.18
C LEU A 17 -20.91 -4.63 -17.64
N PHE A 18 -20.09 -3.56 -17.62
CA PHE A 18 -18.69 -3.64 -18.01
C PHE A 18 -17.84 -4.47 -17.03
N ALA A 19 -18.13 -4.41 -15.74
CA ALA A 19 -17.45 -5.25 -14.75
C ALA A 19 -17.74 -6.74 -15.00
N GLU A 20 -19.01 -7.09 -15.27
CA GLU A 20 -19.42 -8.47 -15.55
C GLU A 20 -18.87 -9.00 -16.87
N ARG A 21 -19.00 -8.24 -17.96
CA ARG A 21 -18.84 -8.76 -19.34
C ARG A 21 -17.71 -8.13 -20.13
N GLY A 22 -17.13 -7.03 -19.62
CA GLY A 22 -16.14 -6.24 -20.33
C GLY A 22 -16.77 -5.33 -21.39
N LEU A 23 -15.94 -4.49 -22.00
CA LEU A 23 -16.37 -3.56 -23.05
C LEU A 23 -16.91 -4.29 -24.29
N ASP A 24 -16.22 -5.34 -24.74
CA ASP A 24 -16.60 -6.09 -25.94
C ASP A 24 -17.89 -6.89 -25.72
N GLY A 25 -18.06 -7.47 -24.53
CA GLY A 25 -19.23 -8.25 -24.14
C GLY A 25 -20.47 -7.43 -23.75
N THR A 26 -20.40 -6.09 -23.86
CA THR A 26 -21.51 -5.18 -23.55
C THR A 26 -21.96 -4.44 -24.80
N SER A 27 -23.27 -4.31 -25.01
CA SER A 27 -23.85 -3.55 -26.12
C SER A 27 -24.61 -2.30 -25.65
N VAL A 28 -24.75 -1.30 -26.54
CA VAL A 28 -25.55 -0.09 -26.27
C VAL A 28 -27.03 -0.42 -26.07
N GLU A 29 -27.54 -1.46 -26.76
CA GLU A 29 -28.91 -1.96 -26.56
C GLU A 29 -29.14 -2.41 -25.11
N GLU A 30 -28.23 -3.22 -24.58
CA GLU A 30 -28.34 -3.73 -23.21
C GLU A 30 -28.27 -2.61 -22.18
N ILE A 31 -27.36 -1.65 -22.36
CA ILE A 31 -27.26 -0.47 -21.49
C ILE A 31 -28.57 0.33 -21.52
N ALA A 32 -29.09 0.61 -22.71
CA ALA A 32 -30.32 1.39 -22.89
C ALA A 32 -31.54 0.67 -22.28
N SER A 33 -31.66 -0.63 -22.54
CA SER A 33 -32.71 -1.50 -22.00
C SER A 33 -32.67 -1.54 -20.48
N ALA A 34 -31.50 -1.79 -19.89
CA ALA A 34 -31.31 -1.81 -18.43
C ALA A 34 -31.62 -0.46 -17.78
N ALA A 35 -31.36 0.65 -18.48
CA ALA A 35 -31.67 2.00 -18.00
C ALA A 35 -33.11 2.46 -18.24
N GLY A 36 -33.91 1.67 -18.98
CA GLY A 36 -35.26 2.05 -19.38
C GLY A 36 -35.28 3.27 -20.31
N VAL A 37 -34.30 3.37 -21.21
CA VAL A 37 -34.19 4.45 -22.21
C VAL A 37 -33.99 3.90 -23.61
N SER A 38 -34.11 4.76 -24.62
CA SER A 38 -33.79 4.41 -25.99
C SER A 38 -32.30 4.56 -26.28
N LYS A 39 -31.78 3.81 -27.27
CA LYS A 39 -30.36 3.91 -27.69
C LYS A 39 -29.89 5.34 -27.97
N PRO A 40 -30.66 6.21 -28.66
CA PRO A 40 -30.22 7.58 -28.92
C PRO A 40 -29.84 8.35 -27.65
N VAL A 41 -30.47 8.08 -26.50
CA VAL A 41 -30.13 8.72 -25.23
C VAL A 41 -28.72 8.35 -24.77
N VAL A 42 -28.29 7.11 -24.96
CA VAL A 42 -26.92 6.68 -24.62
C VAL A 42 -25.90 7.36 -25.54
N TYR A 43 -26.19 7.44 -26.83
CA TYR A 43 -25.35 8.14 -27.80
C TYR A 43 -25.28 9.65 -27.53
N GLU A 44 -26.38 10.28 -27.15
CA GLU A 44 -26.44 11.71 -26.81
C GLU A 44 -25.54 12.03 -25.61
N HIS A 45 -25.56 11.19 -24.57
CA HIS A 45 -24.79 11.45 -23.35
C HIS A 45 -23.31 11.05 -23.45
N PHE A 46 -22.97 10.01 -24.21
CA PHE A 46 -21.65 9.38 -24.16
C PHE A 46 -21.05 9.05 -25.53
N GLY A 47 -21.75 9.27 -26.63
CA GLY A 47 -21.27 8.92 -27.98
C GLY A 47 -21.21 7.41 -28.26
N GLY A 48 -21.69 6.56 -27.34
CA GLY A 48 -21.66 5.10 -27.48
C GLY A 48 -21.22 4.39 -26.20
N LYS A 49 -20.94 3.09 -26.30
CA LYS A 49 -20.48 2.29 -25.15
C LYS A 49 -19.02 2.57 -24.81
N GLU A 50 -18.19 2.89 -25.81
CA GLU A 50 -16.77 3.19 -25.67
C GLU A 50 -16.57 4.50 -24.90
N GLY A 51 -17.36 5.53 -25.23
CA GLY A 51 -17.32 6.80 -24.48
C GLY A 51 -17.91 6.66 -23.08
N LEU A 52 -18.94 5.83 -22.89
CA LEU A 52 -19.44 5.52 -21.54
C LEU A 52 -18.38 4.79 -20.71
N TYR A 53 -17.70 3.80 -21.30
CA TYR A 53 -16.63 3.04 -20.65
C TYR A 53 -15.46 3.93 -20.26
N ALA A 54 -14.99 4.80 -21.16
CA ALA A 54 -13.93 5.77 -20.87
C ALA A 54 -14.28 6.64 -19.65
N VAL A 55 -15.50 7.18 -19.60
CA VAL A 55 -15.95 7.99 -18.45
C VAL A 55 -16.01 7.16 -17.15
N VAL A 56 -16.39 5.88 -17.22
CA VAL A 56 -16.37 4.98 -16.05
C VAL A 56 -14.93 4.74 -15.60
N VAL A 57 -14.02 4.40 -16.51
CA VAL A 57 -12.60 4.18 -16.21
C VAL A 57 -11.99 5.42 -15.58
N ASP A 58 -12.15 6.60 -16.19
CA ASP A 58 -11.61 7.86 -15.66
C ASP A 58 -12.13 8.15 -14.24
N ARG A 59 -13.43 7.94 -13.99
CA ARG A 59 -14.02 8.19 -12.66
C ARG A 59 -13.47 7.26 -11.59
N GLU A 60 -13.33 5.98 -11.92
CA GLU A 60 -12.82 4.97 -10.99
C GLU A 60 -11.31 5.14 -10.77
N PHE A 61 -10.56 5.49 -11.82
CA PHE A 61 -9.15 5.87 -11.78
C PHE A 61 -8.93 7.03 -10.82
N GLU A 62 -9.62 8.15 -11.05
CA GLU A 62 -9.45 9.34 -10.23
C GLU A 62 -9.86 9.09 -8.77
N ARG A 63 -10.90 8.30 -8.54
CA ARG A 63 -11.36 7.97 -7.20
C ARG A 63 -10.31 7.16 -6.45
N LEU A 64 -9.80 6.08 -7.04
CA LEU A 64 -8.80 5.25 -6.40
C LEU A 64 -7.48 6.01 -6.20
N LEU A 65 -7.04 6.76 -7.21
CA LEU A 65 -5.86 7.60 -7.10
C LEU A 65 -6.00 8.56 -5.91
N ARG A 66 -7.07 9.37 -5.86
CA ARG A 66 -7.30 10.29 -4.73
C ARG A 66 -7.26 9.61 -3.38
N LEU A 67 -7.94 8.47 -3.22
CA LEU A 67 -7.98 7.77 -1.92
C LEU A 67 -6.58 7.30 -1.47
N VAL A 68 -5.78 6.76 -2.40
CA VAL A 68 -4.44 6.28 -2.08
C VAL A 68 -3.48 7.46 -1.82
N THR A 69 -3.51 8.50 -2.65
CA THR A 69 -2.62 9.67 -2.49
C THR A 69 -2.98 10.46 -1.23
N GLU A 70 -4.26 10.61 -0.88
CA GLU A 70 -4.69 11.14 0.42
C GLU A 70 -4.15 10.28 1.57
N GLY A 71 -4.23 8.95 1.46
CA GLY A 71 -3.66 8.03 2.43
C GLY A 71 -2.16 8.25 2.64
N LEU A 72 -1.39 8.31 1.55
CA LEU A 72 0.06 8.56 1.55
C LEU A 72 0.44 9.92 2.13
N ASN A 73 -0.41 10.95 1.97
CA ASN A 73 -0.11 12.32 2.39
C ASN A 73 -0.75 12.73 3.73
N SER A 74 -1.67 11.92 4.27
CA SER A 74 -2.43 12.23 5.50
C SER A 74 -1.61 12.29 6.79
N VAL A 75 -0.44 11.66 6.82
CA VAL A 75 0.39 11.49 8.03
C VAL A 75 1.87 11.67 7.72
N THR A 76 2.65 12.03 8.75
CA THR A 76 4.10 12.22 8.64
C THR A 76 4.89 10.93 8.80
N ASN A 77 4.42 9.99 9.64
CA ASN A 77 5.11 8.73 9.89
C ASN A 77 5.03 7.77 8.68
N TYR A 78 6.17 7.30 8.17
CA TYR A 78 6.25 6.44 6.98
C TYR A 78 5.51 5.11 7.10
N ARG A 79 5.55 4.48 8.28
CA ARG A 79 4.80 3.25 8.51
C ARG A 79 3.30 3.52 8.41
N SER A 80 2.84 4.60 9.05
CA SER A 80 1.44 5.00 8.98
C SER A 80 1.01 5.40 7.56
N LYS A 81 1.90 5.96 6.72
CA LYS A 81 1.61 6.20 5.30
C LYS A 81 1.30 4.89 4.57
N LEU A 82 2.11 3.84 4.79
CA LEU A 82 1.85 2.50 4.22
C LEU A 82 0.53 1.92 4.72
N GLU A 83 0.25 2.04 6.02
CA GLU A 83 -1.00 1.58 6.64
C GLU A 83 -2.23 2.24 6.02
N LYS A 84 -2.20 3.57 5.87
CA LYS A 84 -3.30 4.34 5.29
C LYS A 84 -3.50 4.04 3.80
N ALA A 85 -2.42 3.97 3.02
CA ALA A 85 -2.50 3.64 1.60
C ALA A 85 -3.04 2.23 1.35
N ALA A 86 -2.57 1.23 2.12
CA ALA A 86 -3.04 -0.15 2.00
C ALA A 86 -4.52 -0.29 2.38
N LEU A 87 -4.94 0.35 3.48
CA LEU A 87 -6.34 0.37 3.89
C LEU A 87 -7.22 1.08 2.86
N ALA A 88 -6.79 2.21 2.31
CA ALA A 88 -7.54 2.96 1.30
C ALA A 88 -7.78 2.13 0.04
N LEU A 89 -6.77 1.40 -0.44
CA LEU A 89 -6.96 0.48 -1.56
C LEU A 89 -7.97 -0.62 -1.21
N LEU A 90 -7.80 -1.30 -0.08
CA LEU A 90 -8.67 -2.43 0.29
C LEU A 90 -10.12 -1.98 0.56
N GLU A 91 -10.31 -0.83 1.17
CA GLU A 91 -11.62 -0.19 1.35
C GLU A 91 -12.28 0.13 0.01
N TYR A 92 -11.54 0.70 -0.95
CA TYR A 92 -12.03 0.90 -2.30
C TYR A 92 -12.46 -0.41 -2.97
N ILE A 93 -11.66 -1.47 -2.87
CA ILE A 93 -11.98 -2.79 -3.44
C ILE A 93 -13.24 -3.38 -2.79
N GLU A 94 -13.45 -3.15 -1.50
CA GLU A 94 -14.63 -3.61 -0.76
C GLU A 94 -15.90 -2.84 -1.15
N GLU A 95 -15.83 -1.51 -1.22
CA GLU A 95 -16.98 -0.65 -1.51
C GLU A 95 -17.33 -0.57 -3.00
N HIS A 96 -16.33 -0.73 -3.88
CA HIS A 96 -16.45 -0.54 -5.32
C HIS A 96 -15.80 -1.69 -6.13
N PRO A 97 -16.24 -2.94 -5.90
CA PRO A 97 -15.64 -4.11 -6.54
C PRO A 97 -15.68 -4.05 -8.07
N ASP A 98 -16.78 -3.56 -8.64
CA ASP A 98 -16.98 -3.46 -10.08
C ASP A 98 -16.05 -2.42 -10.72
N GLY A 99 -15.87 -1.28 -10.04
CA GLY A 99 -14.92 -0.26 -10.48
C GLY A 99 -13.49 -0.82 -10.50
N PHE A 100 -13.09 -1.52 -9.44
CA PHE A 100 -11.78 -2.14 -9.40
C PHE A 100 -11.59 -3.24 -10.47
N ARG A 101 -12.60 -4.07 -10.74
CA ARG A 101 -12.53 -5.07 -11.82
C ARG A 101 -12.33 -4.44 -13.20
N ILE A 102 -13.02 -3.33 -13.46
CA ILE A 102 -12.87 -2.58 -14.72
C ILE A 102 -11.44 -2.07 -14.86
N LEU A 103 -10.91 -1.41 -13.82
CA LEU A 103 -9.54 -0.90 -13.82
C LEU A 103 -8.54 -2.03 -14.10
N VAL A 104 -8.62 -3.13 -13.34
CA VAL A 104 -7.70 -4.26 -13.48
C VAL A 104 -7.76 -4.88 -14.88
N ARG A 105 -8.94 -5.01 -15.48
CA ARG A 105 -9.11 -5.56 -16.83
C ARG A 105 -8.48 -4.67 -17.90
N ASP A 106 -8.52 -3.34 -17.71
CA ASP A 106 -7.97 -2.36 -18.67
C ASP A 106 -6.43 -2.38 -18.77
N SER A 107 -5.74 -3.06 -17.85
CA SER A 107 -4.28 -3.18 -17.83
C SER A 107 -3.65 -3.93 -19.02
N HIS A 108 -4.44 -4.69 -19.78
CA HIS A 108 -3.93 -5.59 -20.85
C HIS A 108 -4.29 -5.16 -22.28
N GLY A 109 -4.95 -4.02 -22.50
CA GLY A 109 -5.41 -3.68 -23.86
C GLY A 109 -5.84 -2.24 -24.16
N GLY A 110 -5.85 -1.31 -23.20
CA GLY A 110 -6.30 0.06 -23.43
C GLY A 110 -5.19 1.01 -23.91
N THR A 111 -5.32 1.59 -25.10
CA THR A 111 -4.57 2.81 -25.52
C THR A 111 -5.16 4.09 -24.89
N GLY A 112 -6.06 3.96 -23.92
CA GLY A 112 -6.74 5.07 -23.26
C GLY A 112 -5.92 5.70 -22.14
N THR A 113 -6.13 7.00 -21.92
CA THR A 113 -5.82 7.65 -20.65
C THR A 113 -6.66 6.98 -19.55
N GLY A 114 -6.08 6.67 -18.38
CA GLY A 114 -6.82 6.09 -17.25
C GLY A 114 -6.66 4.59 -16.98
N SER A 115 -5.70 3.90 -17.62
CA SER A 115 -5.46 2.47 -17.34
C SER A 115 -4.97 2.21 -15.90
N TYR A 116 -5.22 1.00 -15.38
CA TYR A 116 -4.67 0.59 -14.09
C TYR A 116 -3.13 0.59 -14.04
N ALA A 117 -2.46 0.27 -15.15
CA ALA A 117 -1.00 0.36 -15.23
C ALA A 117 -0.50 1.81 -15.05
N SER A 118 -1.22 2.78 -15.63
CA SER A 118 -0.94 4.20 -15.44
C SER A 118 -1.16 4.62 -14.00
N LEU A 119 -2.23 4.13 -13.35
CA LEU A 119 -2.53 4.40 -11.94
C LEU A 119 -1.42 3.88 -11.03
N LEU A 120 -0.96 2.65 -11.26
CA LEU A 120 0.16 2.08 -10.50
C LEU A 120 1.45 2.87 -10.72
N SER A 121 1.69 3.35 -11.95
CA SER A 121 2.87 4.16 -12.27
C SER A 121 2.83 5.52 -11.56
N GLU A 122 1.67 6.15 -11.48
CA GLU A 122 1.49 7.44 -10.79
C GLU A 122 1.70 7.28 -9.28
N ILE A 123 1.09 6.26 -8.67
CA ILE A 123 1.30 5.95 -7.24
C ILE A 123 2.77 5.58 -6.98
N ALA A 124 3.41 4.81 -7.87
CA ALA A 124 4.83 4.49 -7.75
C ALA A 124 5.71 5.73 -7.80
N GLY A 125 5.37 6.74 -8.62
CA GLY A 125 6.07 8.02 -8.64
C GLY A 125 5.99 8.77 -7.31
N GLU A 126 4.81 8.79 -6.66
CA GLU A 126 4.68 9.39 -5.32
C GLU A 126 5.50 8.64 -4.27
N VAL A 127 5.45 7.31 -4.28
CA VAL A 127 6.21 6.47 -3.35
C VAL A 127 7.72 6.61 -3.60
N GLU A 128 8.15 6.71 -4.86
CA GLU A 128 9.54 6.97 -5.23
C GLU A 128 10.04 8.29 -4.63
N TYR A 129 9.27 9.37 -4.77
CA TYR A 129 9.64 10.66 -4.19
C TYR A 129 9.87 10.56 -2.67
N ILE A 130 8.99 9.86 -1.96
CA ILE A 130 9.09 9.63 -0.53
C ILE A 130 10.35 8.80 -0.19
N LEU A 131 10.58 7.69 -0.91
CA LEU A 131 11.72 6.81 -0.67
C LEU A 131 13.06 7.49 -1.01
N ALA A 132 13.12 8.29 -2.06
CA ALA A 132 14.31 9.01 -2.46
C ALA A 132 14.81 9.96 -1.35
N GLN A 133 13.88 10.68 -0.70
CA GLN A 133 14.20 11.55 0.44
C GLN A 133 14.78 10.78 1.63
N GLU A 134 14.23 9.60 1.92
CA GLU A 134 14.71 8.77 3.03
C GLU A 134 16.02 8.06 2.70
N PHE A 135 16.22 7.67 1.45
CA PHE A 135 17.47 7.05 1.00
C PHE A 135 18.64 8.01 1.13
N ASP A 136 18.45 9.26 0.70
CA ASP A 136 19.45 10.32 0.83
C ASP A 136 19.84 10.56 2.30
N ARG A 137 18.85 10.59 3.20
CA ARG A 137 19.05 10.77 4.65
C ARG A 137 19.80 9.63 5.33
N HIS A 138 19.58 8.40 4.88
CA HIS A 138 20.10 7.18 5.53
C HIS A 138 21.29 6.54 4.80
N GLY A 139 21.84 7.22 3.77
CA GLY A 139 23.04 6.77 3.06
C GLY A 139 22.82 5.61 2.11
N TYR A 140 21.58 5.44 1.63
CA TYR A 140 21.24 4.52 0.54
C TYR A 140 21.42 5.23 -0.81
N ASP A 141 21.66 4.44 -1.86
CA ASP A 141 21.79 4.99 -3.21
C ASP A 141 20.39 5.29 -3.80
N VAL A 142 20.10 6.58 -3.93
CA VAL A 142 18.79 7.14 -4.37
C VAL A 142 18.36 6.59 -5.73
N LYS A 143 19.29 6.18 -6.60
CA LYS A 143 18.95 5.63 -7.92
C LYS A 143 18.13 4.35 -7.86
N PHE A 144 18.09 3.67 -6.71
CA PHE A 144 17.28 2.48 -6.50
C PHE A 144 15.89 2.77 -5.93
N ALA A 145 15.58 4.01 -5.53
CA ALA A 145 14.25 4.38 -5.04
C ALA A 145 13.10 3.96 -5.99
N PRO A 146 13.21 4.13 -7.33
CA PRO A 146 12.17 3.67 -8.26
C PRO A 146 11.91 2.16 -8.15
N LEU A 147 12.98 1.35 -7.99
CA LEU A 147 12.87 -0.10 -7.88
C LEU A 147 12.11 -0.52 -6.61
N TYR A 148 12.39 0.13 -5.49
CA TYR A 148 11.69 -0.16 -4.23
C TYR A 148 10.24 0.33 -4.28
N ALA A 149 9.98 1.50 -4.87
CA ALA A 149 8.63 2.02 -5.05
C ALA A 149 7.77 1.05 -5.87
N GLN A 150 8.27 0.60 -7.02
CA GLN A 150 7.61 -0.40 -7.87
C GLN A 150 7.34 -1.70 -7.11
N SER A 151 8.30 -2.16 -6.30
CA SER A 151 8.16 -3.40 -5.52
C SER A 151 7.07 -3.28 -4.45
N LEU A 152 6.99 -2.14 -3.75
CA LEU A 152 5.98 -1.89 -2.72
C LEU A 152 4.59 -1.73 -3.31
N VAL A 153 4.46 -0.91 -4.36
CA VAL A 153 3.19 -0.69 -5.05
C VAL A 153 2.68 -2.00 -5.64
N GLY A 154 3.54 -2.77 -6.31
CA GLY A 154 3.19 -4.08 -6.84
C GLY A 154 2.74 -5.07 -5.75
N MET A 155 3.44 -5.12 -4.61
CA MET A 155 3.06 -6.00 -3.49
C MET A 155 1.64 -5.69 -3.00
N VAL A 156 1.31 -4.41 -2.78
CA VAL A 156 -0.01 -3.99 -2.29
C VAL A 156 -1.08 -4.19 -3.36
N ALA A 157 -0.81 -3.78 -4.61
CA ALA A 157 -1.72 -3.87 -5.73
C ALA A 157 -2.10 -5.32 -6.08
N LEU A 158 -1.11 -6.20 -6.24
CA LEU A 158 -1.34 -7.62 -6.55
C LEU A 158 -2.04 -8.34 -5.39
N THR A 159 -1.74 -7.98 -4.13
CA THR A 159 -2.48 -8.53 -2.99
C THR A 159 -3.94 -8.06 -3.00
N GLY A 160 -4.20 -6.79 -3.35
CA GLY A 160 -5.55 -6.27 -3.55
C GLY A 160 -6.32 -7.00 -4.64
N GLN A 161 -5.68 -7.28 -5.78
CA GLN A 161 -6.25 -8.09 -6.86
C GLN A 161 -6.62 -9.49 -6.41
N TRP A 162 -5.73 -10.18 -5.70
CA TRP A 162 -6.05 -11.48 -5.12
C TRP A 162 -7.21 -11.41 -4.12
N TRP A 163 -7.24 -10.36 -3.28
CA TRP A 163 -8.26 -10.20 -2.25
C TRP A 163 -9.65 -9.85 -2.80
N LEU A 164 -9.73 -9.18 -3.95
CA LEU A 164 -10.97 -8.90 -4.68
C LEU A 164 -11.82 -10.18 -4.87
N ASP A 165 -11.16 -11.30 -5.14
CA ASP A 165 -11.81 -12.59 -5.40
C ASP A 165 -11.97 -13.41 -4.11
N VAL A 166 -10.96 -13.45 -3.24
CA VAL A 166 -10.98 -14.32 -2.04
C VAL A 166 -11.82 -13.76 -0.89
N ARG A 167 -11.83 -12.42 -0.70
CA ARG A 167 -12.56 -11.70 0.37
C ARG A 167 -12.31 -12.16 1.80
N LYS A 168 -11.28 -12.96 2.03
CA LYS A 168 -10.84 -13.44 3.34
C LYS A 168 -9.30 -13.45 3.39
N PRO A 169 -8.68 -13.05 4.51
CA PRO A 169 -9.27 -12.52 5.76
C PRO A 169 -9.86 -11.10 5.59
N ARG A 170 -10.31 -10.45 6.67
CA ARG A 170 -10.89 -9.10 6.60
C ARG A 170 -9.85 -8.10 6.10
N ARG A 171 -10.30 -6.96 5.56
CA ARG A 171 -9.42 -5.93 4.99
C ARG A 171 -8.34 -5.46 5.97
N GLU A 172 -8.67 -5.30 7.26
CA GLU A 172 -7.72 -4.85 8.27
C GLU A 172 -6.60 -5.87 8.50
N ASP A 173 -6.96 -7.16 8.48
CA ASP A 173 -6.01 -8.24 8.66
C ASP A 173 -5.07 -8.32 7.44
N VAL A 174 -5.61 -8.21 6.22
CA VAL A 174 -4.80 -8.16 4.98
C VAL A 174 -3.85 -6.97 5.00
N ALA A 175 -4.36 -5.77 5.31
CA ALA A 175 -3.54 -4.56 5.40
C ALA A 175 -2.42 -4.72 6.43
N ALA A 176 -2.74 -5.21 7.63
CA ALA A 176 -1.77 -5.42 8.69
C ALA A 176 -0.64 -6.38 8.25
N HIS A 177 -0.97 -7.48 7.57
CA HIS A 177 0.03 -8.44 7.13
C HIS A 177 0.91 -7.93 5.97
N VAL A 178 0.32 -7.24 4.97
CA VAL A 178 1.08 -6.65 3.85
C VAL A 178 2.01 -5.54 4.35
N VAL A 179 1.49 -4.64 5.20
CA VAL A 179 2.30 -3.58 5.80
C VAL A 179 3.40 -4.16 6.68
N ASN A 180 3.10 -5.18 7.48
CA ASN A 180 4.11 -5.82 8.32
C ASN A 180 5.25 -6.41 7.47
N LEU A 181 4.94 -7.09 6.36
CA LEU A 181 5.94 -7.61 5.44
C LEU A 181 6.78 -6.48 4.83
N ALA A 182 6.12 -5.47 4.26
CA ALA A 182 6.79 -4.32 3.64
C ALA A 182 7.68 -3.57 4.64
N TRP A 183 7.16 -3.25 5.82
CA TRP A 183 7.87 -2.49 6.84
C TRP A 183 9.10 -3.21 7.37
N ASN A 184 8.97 -4.51 7.71
CA ASN A 184 10.11 -5.28 8.19
C ASN A 184 11.16 -5.51 7.09
N GLY A 185 10.74 -5.60 5.83
CA GLY A 185 11.65 -5.64 4.67
C GLY A 185 12.43 -4.33 4.51
N LEU A 186 11.73 -3.18 4.52
CA LEU A 186 12.34 -1.85 4.35
C LEU A 186 13.23 -1.45 5.53
N SER A 187 12.83 -1.77 6.76
CA SER A 187 13.58 -1.42 7.97
C SER A 187 14.91 -2.15 8.07
N GLY A 188 15.04 -3.29 7.38
CA GLY A 188 16.22 -4.15 7.39
C GLY A 188 17.10 -4.03 6.15
N LEU A 189 16.94 -2.99 5.32
CA LEU A 189 17.70 -2.87 4.08
C LEU A 189 19.21 -2.76 4.32
N GLU A 190 19.96 -3.46 3.48
CA GLU A 190 21.41 -3.31 3.40
C GLU A 190 21.74 -2.19 2.41
N PRO A 191 22.68 -1.26 2.72
CA PRO A 191 23.06 -0.20 1.77
C PRO A 191 23.63 -0.72 0.45
N ARG A 192 24.19 -1.93 0.46
CA ARG A 192 24.79 -2.60 -0.71
C ARG A 192 24.45 -4.08 -0.68
N PRO A 193 23.22 -4.48 -1.04
CA PRO A 193 22.81 -5.88 -0.98
C PRO A 193 23.65 -6.72 -1.94
N SER A 194 23.82 -8.01 -1.63
CA SER A 194 24.57 -8.94 -2.48
C SER A 194 23.96 -10.34 -2.47
N LEU A 195 24.00 -10.98 -3.63
CA LEU A 195 23.64 -12.39 -3.77
C LEU A 195 24.83 -13.34 -3.52
N ASP A 196 26.03 -12.83 -3.23
CA ASP A 196 27.21 -13.67 -2.92
C ASP A 196 27.04 -14.38 -1.56
N PRO A 197 26.92 -15.72 -1.53
CA PRO A 197 26.76 -16.48 -0.29
C PRO A 197 27.94 -16.31 0.67
N ARG A 198 29.15 -16.06 0.15
CA ARG A 198 30.35 -15.87 0.98
C ARG A 198 30.28 -14.56 1.74
N ARG A 199 29.79 -13.52 1.08
CA ARG A 199 29.59 -12.20 1.70
C ARG A 199 28.51 -12.27 2.78
N ARG A 200 27.36 -12.89 2.47
CA ARG A 200 26.28 -13.11 3.44
C ARG A 200 26.76 -13.85 4.69
N ARG A 201 27.53 -14.93 4.52
CA ARG A 201 28.10 -15.70 5.65
C ARG A 201 28.98 -14.83 6.54
N LYS A 202 29.89 -14.05 5.94
CA LYS A 202 30.76 -13.13 6.68
C LYS A 202 29.96 -12.05 7.42
N GLU A 203 28.88 -11.56 6.84
CA GLU A 203 28.01 -10.56 7.47
C GLU A 203 27.24 -11.16 8.66
N LEU A 204 26.71 -12.38 8.53
CA LEU A 204 26.07 -13.12 9.62
C LEU A 204 27.04 -13.39 10.79
N GLU A 205 28.24 -13.90 10.50
CA GLU A 205 29.28 -14.12 11.52
C GLU A 205 29.68 -12.81 12.24
N ARG A 206 29.72 -11.69 11.51
CA ARG A 206 29.99 -10.36 12.09
C ARG A 206 28.83 -9.88 12.95
N ALA A 207 27.59 -10.12 12.53
CA ALA A 207 26.39 -9.75 13.28
C ALA A 207 26.29 -10.55 14.58
N GLU A 208 26.54 -11.85 14.54
CA GLU A 208 26.59 -12.73 15.71
C GLU A 208 27.63 -12.26 16.72
N LYS A 209 28.88 -12.02 16.28
CA LYS A 209 29.94 -11.47 17.14
C LYS A 209 29.60 -10.10 17.73
N ARG A 210 28.82 -9.27 17.03
CA ARG A 210 28.35 -7.97 17.55
C ARG A 210 27.28 -8.17 18.61
N ALA A 211 26.34 -9.11 18.40
CA ALA A 211 25.28 -9.45 19.35
C ALA A 211 25.86 -10.04 20.65
N GLU A 212 26.80 -10.97 20.56
CA GLU A 212 27.50 -11.53 21.72
C GLU A 212 28.21 -10.44 22.54
N LYS A 213 28.92 -9.53 21.87
CA LYS A 213 29.57 -8.40 22.53
C LYS A 213 28.58 -7.44 23.18
N ALA A 214 27.43 -7.19 22.55
CA ALA A 214 26.38 -6.35 23.11
C ALA A 214 25.75 -7.00 24.35
N ALA A 215 25.45 -8.29 24.31
CA ALA A 215 24.92 -9.06 25.43
C ALA A 215 25.90 -9.08 26.62
N ALA A 216 27.18 -9.38 26.37
CA ALA A 216 28.21 -9.36 27.42
C ALA A 216 28.43 -7.96 28.02
N LYS A 217 28.20 -6.90 27.25
CA LYS A 217 28.26 -5.52 27.74
C LYS A 217 27.04 -5.17 28.59
N ALA A 218 25.84 -5.62 28.20
CA ALA A 218 24.61 -5.43 28.95
C ALA A 218 24.67 -6.14 30.32
N GLU A 219 25.10 -7.41 30.34
CA GLU A 219 25.27 -8.20 31.57
C GLU A 219 26.27 -7.54 32.54
N LYS A 220 27.41 -7.05 32.01
CA LYS A 220 28.38 -6.29 32.82
C LYS A 220 27.81 -4.97 33.35
N ALA A 221 26.95 -4.28 32.59
CA ALA A 221 26.32 -3.04 33.01
C ALA A 221 25.29 -3.30 34.13
N GLU A 222 24.47 -4.35 33.99
CA GLU A 222 23.52 -4.80 35.01
C GLU A 222 24.23 -5.23 36.30
N GLY A 223 25.30 -6.03 36.20
CA GLY A 223 26.10 -6.44 37.35
C GLY A 223 26.74 -5.25 38.08
N ARG A 224 27.22 -4.23 37.34
CA ARG A 224 27.74 -2.99 37.94
C ARG A 224 26.64 -2.15 38.60
N ALA A 225 25.44 -2.10 38.01
CA ALA A 225 24.30 -1.39 38.58
C ALA A 225 23.82 -2.05 39.88
N ALA A 226 23.71 -3.38 39.90
CA ALA A 226 23.33 -4.17 41.08
C ALA A 226 24.35 -4.01 42.22
N ALA A 227 25.66 -4.08 41.91
CA ALA A 227 26.72 -3.88 42.90
C ALA A 227 26.72 -2.45 43.49
N LYS A 228 26.42 -1.44 42.66
CA LYS A 228 26.29 -0.04 43.11
C LYS A 228 25.07 0.16 44.01
N ALA A 229 23.95 -0.51 43.71
CA ALA A 229 22.74 -0.49 44.54
C ALA A 229 22.97 -1.16 45.91
N GLN A 230 23.61 -2.33 45.95
CA GLN A 230 23.95 -3.01 47.20
C GLN A 230 24.93 -2.20 48.08
N ARG A 231 25.92 -1.52 47.48
CA ARG A 231 26.84 -0.64 48.22
C ARG A 231 26.17 0.61 48.80
N ARG A 232 25.13 1.13 48.14
CA ARG A 232 24.31 2.22 48.69
C ARG A 232 23.47 1.73 49.88
N GLY A 233 22.75 0.61 49.72
CA GLY A 233 21.96 0.02 50.80
C GLY A 233 22.78 -0.38 52.04
N ARG A 234 24.03 -0.83 51.88
CA ARG A 234 24.93 -1.09 53.03
C ARG A 234 25.43 0.17 53.74
N ARG A 235 25.60 1.29 53.04
CA ARG A 235 25.97 2.57 53.69
C ARG A 235 24.82 3.16 54.48
N ASP A 236 23.59 2.97 54.01
CA ASP A 236 22.40 3.51 54.66
C ASP A 236 21.94 2.63 55.85
N GLY A 237 22.34 1.35 55.91
CA GLY A 237 22.05 0.42 57.00
C GLY A 237 23.07 0.41 58.16
N ASP A 238 24.23 1.07 58.00
CA ASP A 238 25.29 1.14 59.03
C ASP A 238 25.13 2.36 59.97
N PHE A 239 24.01 3.10 59.87
CA PHE A 239 23.69 4.27 60.70
C PHE A 239 22.48 4.06 61.62
N THR A 240 22.14 2.81 61.93
CA THR A 240 21.15 2.46 62.98
C THR A 240 21.85 1.79 64.16
N ASP A 241 22.38 2.66 65.03
CA ASP A 241 22.41 2.60 66.49
C ASP A 241 22.85 1.30 67.22
N PRO A 242 23.96 1.31 67.97
CA PRO A 242 24.06 0.58 69.22
C PRO A 242 23.53 1.46 70.36
N SER A 243 22.26 1.26 70.71
CA SER A 243 21.59 1.92 71.83
C SER A 243 22.26 1.60 73.17
N ALA A 244 22.41 2.60 74.05
CA ALA A 244 22.34 2.57 75.53
C ALA A 244 23.26 3.60 76.19
#